data_AF-A0A196S417-F1
#
_entry.id   AF-A0A196S417-F1
#
_cell.length_a   1.000
_cell.length_b   1.000
_cell.length_c   1.000
_cell.angle_alpha   90.00
_cell.angle_beta   90.00
_cell.angle_gamma   90.00
#
_symmetry.space_group_name_H-M   'P 1'
#
loop_
_entity.id
_entity.type
_entity.pdbx_description
1 polymer ?
#
loop_
_entity_poly.entity_id
_entity_poly.type
_entity_poly.pdbx_seq_one_letter_code
_entity_poly.pdbx_strand_id
1 'polypeptide(L)'
;MTDYAEEQSMEIEAMQAVFMDDFELISSDPSTYKIKIVPVLGGENYVGVSMVVKYTPKYPDEIPNICFVDAINISDDDIINLTQMIYDKIPEFLGMAMVYNITEVVKDWLLDRNVPKQEEGSMYDEMIRRQQKAKELADAEAEKEAAAIAEKNTIEHPKNWGTPVTPESFAAWKAKFESEMEKKEVKTVEKLTGKELFEKNGKTILENEDEILDKADHETGEDDDHVLVKEEEGIAEEEEEEEPTAE
;
A
#
# COMPACT_ATOMS: atom_id res chain seq x y z
N MET A 1 40.39 38.30 25.95
CA MET A 1 39.56 38.67 24.79
C MET A 1 39.74 37.52 23.83
N THR A 2 38.68 36.78 23.54
CA THR A 2 38.69 35.78 22.48
C THR A 2 38.91 36.53 21.17
N ASP A 3 39.93 36.15 20.40
CA ASP A 3 40.16 36.75 19.09
C ASP A 3 39.26 36.04 18.08
N TYR A 4 38.04 36.55 17.95
CA TYR A 4 37.04 36.02 17.04
C TYR A 4 37.51 36.02 15.58
N ALA A 5 38.37 36.99 15.19
CA ALA A 5 38.86 37.06 13.83
C ALA A 5 39.86 35.94 13.54
N GLU A 6 40.72 35.62 14.51
CA GLU A 6 41.66 34.50 14.39
C GLU A 6 40.91 33.17 14.29
N GLU A 7 39.93 32.90 15.17
CA GLU A 7 39.12 31.68 15.13
C GLU A 7 38.34 31.54 13.81
N GLN A 8 37.72 32.63 13.33
CA GLN A 8 37.04 32.64 12.03
C GLN A 8 37.98 32.32 10.88
N SER A 9 39.21 32.85 10.90
CA SER A 9 40.20 32.59 9.85
C SER A 9 40.67 31.14 9.84
N MET A 10 40.90 30.55 11.02
CA MET A 10 41.27 29.14 11.17
C MET A 10 40.15 28.21 10.69
N GLU A 11 38.88 28.52 11.00
CA GLU A 11 37.76 27.72 10.50
C GLU A 11 37.61 27.83 8.98
N ILE A 12 37.77 29.02 8.40
CA ILE A 12 37.72 29.19 6.93
C ILE A 12 38.81 28.36 6.25
N GLU A 13 40.04 28.38 6.76
CA GLU A 13 41.14 27.56 6.23
C GLU A 13 40.83 26.06 6.33
N ALA A 14 40.27 25.62 7.47
CA ALA A 14 39.85 24.25 7.67
C ALA A 14 38.75 23.84 6.67
N MET A 15 37.73 24.69 6.47
CA MET A 15 36.64 24.44 5.53
C MET A 15 37.14 24.41 4.09
N GLN A 16 38.06 25.31 3.72
CA GLN A 16 38.70 25.29 2.41
C GLN A 16 39.49 24.00 2.18
N ALA A 17 40.16 23.47 3.19
CA ALA A 17 40.89 22.20 3.10
C ALA A 17 39.96 20.98 2.99
N VAL A 18 38.81 21.00 3.68
CA VAL A 18 37.83 19.90 3.67
C VAL A 18 37.09 19.83 2.34
N PHE A 19 36.60 20.96 1.83
CA PHE A 19 35.73 21.02 0.65
C PHE A 19 36.50 21.28 -0.65
N MET A 20 37.76 21.71 -0.59
CA MET A 20 38.64 21.93 -1.75
C MET A 20 37.95 22.75 -2.85
N ASP A 21 37.58 22.11 -3.96
CA ASP A 21 36.96 22.74 -5.13
C ASP A 21 35.48 23.12 -4.91
N ASP A 22 34.81 22.56 -3.90
CA ASP A 22 33.42 22.85 -3.55
C ASP A 22 33.28 24.09 -2.64
N PHE A 23 34.40 24.74 -2.28
CA PHE A 23 34.45 25.95 -1.45
C PHE A 23 34.75 27.20 -2.30
N GLU A 24 33.90 28.23 -2.18
CA GLU A 24 34.06 29.51 -2.87
C GLU A 24 34.00 30.69 -1.88
N LEU A 25 35.10 31.42 -1.74
CA LEU A 25 35.16 32.63 -0.93
C LEU A 25 34.58 33.82 -1.72
N ILE A 26 33.49 34.43 -1.23
CA ILE A 26 32.83 35.56 -1.87
C ILE A 26 33.42 36.89 -1.39
N SER A 27 33.60 37.03 -0.07
CA SER A 27 34.12 38.25 0.55
C SER A 27 34.92 37.91 1.80
N SER A 28 36.00 38.67 2.04
CA SER A 28 36.83 38.55 3.23
C SER A 28 36.41 39.50 4.37
N ASP A 29 35.57 40.50 4.10
CA ASP A 29 35.07 41.43 5.12
C ASP A 29 33.68 41.99 4.74
N PRO A 30 32.59 41.57 5.40
CA PRO A 30 32.50 40.46 6.35
C PRO A 30 32.76 39.11 5.67
N SER A 31 33.48 38.21 6.33
CA SER A 31 33.79 36.86 5.85
C SER A 31 32.52 36.14 5.40
N THR A 32 32.39 35.99 4.09
CA THR A 32 31.25 35.39 3.41
C THR A 32 31.76 34.40 2.40
N TYR A 33 31.32 33.16 2.49
CA TYR A 33 31.71 32.11 1.57
C TYR A 33 30.51 31.21 1.24
N LYS A 34 30.67 30.44 0.17
CA LYS A 34 29.69 29.51 -0.36
C LYS A 34 30.30 28.12 -0.37
N ILE A 35 29.54 27.14 0.08
CA ILE A 35 29.92 25.73 0.10
C ILE A 35 28.87 24.97 -0.69
N LYS A 36 29.32 24.20 -1.68
CA LYS A 36 28.45 23.28 -2.39
C LYS A 36 28.36 21.96 -1.60
N ILE A 37 27.14 21.52 -1.30
CA ILE A 37 26.89 20.31 -0.53
C ILE A 37 26.11 19.33 -1.40
N VAL A 38 26.68 18.13 -1.54
CA VAL A 38 26.09 16.99 -2.25
C VAL A 38 25.97 15.79 -1.30
N PRO A 39 24.95 14.94 -1.45
CA PRO A 39 24.74 13.79 -0.57
C PRO A 39 25.92 12.80 -0.59
N VAL A 40 26.30 12.31 -1.78
CA VAL A 40 27.35 11.29 -1.94
C VAL A 40 28.45 11.81 -2.86
N LEU A 41 29.68 11.90 -2.35
CA LEU A 41 30.84 12.25 -3.17
C LEU A 41 31.16 11.11 -4.15
N GLY A 42 31.07 11.38 -5.46
CA GLY A 42 31.36 10.41 -6.52
C GLY A 42 30.27 9.36 -6.80
N GLY A 43 29.06 9.55 -6.24
CA GLY A 43 27.89 8.73 -6.51
C GLY A 43 26.84 9.45 -7.36
N GLU A 44 25.69 8.79 -7.57
CA GLU A 44 24.52 9.42 -8.18
C GLU A 44 23.84 10.36 -7.18
N ASN A 45 23.87 11.66 -7.49
CA ASN A 45 23.24 12.69 -6.69
C ASN A 45 22.08 13.29 -7.47
N TYR A 46 20.87 13.12 -6.94
CA TYR A 46 19.65 13.71 -7.51
C TYR A 46 19.30 15.03 -6.82
N VAL A 47 19.75 15.24 -5.59
CA VAL A 47 19.54 16.46 -4.82
C VAL A 47 20.87 17.13 -4.48
N GLY A 48 20.85 18.45 -4.35
CA GLY A 48 22.04 19.22 -3.98
C GLY A 48 21.68 20.65 -3.61
N VAL A 49 22.49 21.27 -2.77
CA VAL A 49 22.26 22.65 -2.32
C VAL A 49 23.60 23.35 -2.10
N SER A 50 23.64 24.65 -2.37
CA SER A 50 24.78 25.49 -1.98
C SER A 50 24.42 26.28 -0.73
N MET A 51 25.26 26.21 0.30
CA MET A 51 25.09 26.97 1.54
C MET A 51 26.00 28.20 1.51
N VAL A 52 25.41 29.39 1.63
CA VAL A 52 26.13 30.65 1.81
C VAL A 52 26.13 30.99 3.29
N VAL A 53 27.33 31.15 3.85
CA VAL A 53 27.55 31.49 5.25
C VAL A 53 28.18 32.86 5.33
N LYS A 54 27.63 33.71 6.19
CA LYS A 54 28.18 35.01 6.53
C LYS A 54 28.41 35.08 8.04
N TYR A 55 29.65 35.30 8.44
CA TYR A 55 30.00 35.41 9.85
C TYR A 55 29.49 36.70 10.48
N THR A 56 29.04 36.57 11.72
CA THR A 56 28.73 37.70 12.59
C THR A 56 30.00 38.13 13.33
N PRO A 57 30.10 39.40 13.79
CA PRO A 57 31.29 39.89 14.48
C PRO A 57 31.62 39.17 15.79
N LYS A 58 30.67 38.41 16.35
CA LYS A 58 30.81 37.66 17.61
C LYS A 58 30.80 36.14 17.40
N TYR A 59 30.82 35.66 16.17
CA TYR A 59 30.96 34.24 15.90
C TYR A 59 32.31 33.72 16.45
N PRO A 60 32.35 32.57 17.17
CA PRO A 60 31.33 31.52 17.28
C PRO A 60 30.33 31.62 18.45
N ASP A 61 30.38 32.68 19.25
CA ASP A 61 29.40 32.90 20.35
C ASP A 61 28.02 33.34 19.81
N GLU A 62 27.98 33.89 18.61
CA GLU A 62 26.77 34.29 17.88
C GLU A 62 26.61 33.48 16.60
N ILE A 63 25.37 33.15 16.27
CA ILE A 63 25.00 32.33 15.12
C ILE A 63 25.37 33.06 13.82
N PRO A 64 26.00 32.39 12.83
CA PRO A 64 26.26 33.00 11.54
C PRO A 64 24.96 33.12 10.72
N ASN A 65 24.93 34.05 9.78
CA ASN A 65 23.81 34.11 8.83
C ASN A 65 23.98 33.03 7.77
N ILE A 66 23.04 32.09 7.70
CA ILE A 66 23.05 30.95 6.78
C ILE A 66 21.91 31.13 5.77
N CYS A 67 22.24 31.01 4.48
CA CYS A 67 21.27 31.03 3.39
C CYS A 67 21.53 29.87 2.44
N PHE A 68 20.48 29.20 1.98
CA PHE A 68 20.57 28.17 0.94
C PHE A 68 20.31 28.78 -0.44
N VAL A 69 21.18 28.45 -1.40
CA VAL A 69 21.16 28.94 -2.79
C VAL A 69 21.38 27.75 -3.72
N ASP A 70 20.90 27.84 -4.97
CA ASP A 70 21.08 26.80 -5.99
C ASP A 70 20.59 25.42 -5.54
N ALA A 71 19.39 25.38 -4.96
CA ALA A 71 18.75 24.13 -4.57
C ALA A 71 18.28 23.35 -5.81
N ILE A 72 18.75 22.11 -5.95
CA ILE A 72 18.42 21.21 -7.05
C ILE A 72 17.50 20.12 -6.51
N ASN A 73 16.31 19.98 -7.10
CA ASN A 73 15.30 18.98 -6.73
C ASN A 73 14.85 19.05 -5.25
N ILE A 74 14.90 20.23 -4.65
CA ILE A 74 14.41 20.51 -3.30
C ILE A 74 13.33 21.58 -3.40
N SER A 75 12.19 21.38 -2.72
CA SER A 75 11.11 22.35 -2.68
C SER A 75 11.43 23.52 -1.73
N ASP A 76 10.82 24.68 -1.95
CA ASP A 76 11.01 25.83 -1.04
C ASP A 76 10.55 25.52 0.40
N ASP A 77 9.47 24.74 0.54
CA ASP A 77 8.98 24.27 1.84
C ASP A 77 10.01 23.36 2.53
N ASP A 78 10.68 22.49 1.79
CA ASP A 78 11.77 21.66 2.31
C ASP A 78 12.98 22.50 2.76
N ILE A 79 13.32 23.58 2.04
CA ILE A 79 14.40 24.50 2.45
C ILE A 79 14.04 25.18 3.77
N ILE A 80 12.78 25.58 3.95
CA ILE A 80 12.29 26.16 5.22
C ILE A 80 12.42 25.14 6.35
N ASN A 81 11.98 23.89 6.12
CA ASN A 81 12.10 22.81 7.10
C ASN A 81 13.57 22.50 7.45
N LEU A 82 14.45 22.44 6.47
CA LEU A 82 15.90 22.25 6.67
C LEU A 82 16.49 23.39 7.50
N THR A 83 16.13 24.63 7.15
CA THR A 83 16.58 25.81 7.87
C THR A 83 16.16 25.75 9.34
N GLN A 84 14.90 25.39 9.61
CA GLN A 84 14.38 25.23 10.97
C GLN A 84 15.13 24.13 11.74
N MET A 85 15.36 22.97 11.11
CA MET A 85 16.11 21.87 11.72
C MET A 85 17.53 22.28 12.14
N ILE A 86 18.18 23.13 11.35
CA ILE A 86 19.52 23.65 11.68
C ILE A 86 19.44 24.60 12.86
N TYR A 87 18.50 25.54 12.86
CA TYR A 87 18.31 26.46 13.99
C TYR A 87 17.97 25.75 15.31
N ASP A 88 17.30 24.61 15.25
CA ASP A 88 17.01 23.79 16.43
C ASP A 88 18.28 23.12 16.99
N LYS A 89 19.26 22.78 16.14
CA LYS A 89 20.53 22.14 16.55
C LYS A 89 21.64 23.13 16.92
N ILE A 90 21.62 24.36 16.39
CA ILE A 90 22.66 25.38 16.64
C ILE A 90 22.97 25.62 18.14
N PRO A 91 22.00 25.65 19.08
CA PRO A 91 22.29 25.88 20.48
C PRO A 91 23.31 24.91 21.11
N GLU A 92 23.42 23.69 20.57
CA GLU A 92 24.38 22.68 21.02
C GLU A 92 25.82 22.99 20.58
N PHE A 93 25.97 23.81 19.54
CA PHE A 93 27.27 24.14 18.93
C PHE A 93 27.74 25.57 19.26
N LEU A 94 26.99 26.33 20.05
CA LEU A 94 27.38 27.69 20.45
C LEU A 94 28.68 27.69 21.25
N GLY A 95 29.55 28.65 20.95
CA GLY A 95 30.86 28.80 21.59
C GLY A 95 31.97 27.94 20.96
N MET A 96 31.72 27.29 19.83
CA MET A 96 32.74 26.64 19.01
C MET A 96 32.45 26.75 17.51
N ALA A 97 33.45 26.46 16.68
CA ALA A 97 33.31 26.35 15.23
C ALA A 97 32.18 25.35 14.87
N MET A 98 31.11 25.84 14.25
CA MET A 98 29.88 25.09 14.02
C MET A 98 29.56 24.85 12.55
N VAL A 99 30.27 25.49 11.62
CA VAL A 99 29.90 25.43 10.19
C VAL A 99 30.02 24.01 9.66
N TYR A 100 31.09 23.31 10.01
CA TYR A 100 31.26 21.92 9.61
C TYR A 100 30.13 21.02 10.12
N ASN A 101 29.73 21.19 11.39
CA ASN A 101 28.61 20.43 11.96
C ASN A 101 27.30 20.73 11.22
N ILE A 102 27.07 21.99 10.84
CA ILE A 102 25.92 22.38 10.02
C ILE A 102 25.98 21.71 8.63
N THR A 103 27.15 21.67 7.99
CA THR A 103 27.30 20.98 6.70
C THR A 103 27.00 19.49 6.79
N GLU A 104 27.40 18.82 7.87
CA GLU A 104 27.08 17.41 8.09
C GLU A 104 25.57 17.20 8.30
N VAL A 105 24.90 18.06 9.07
CA VAL A 105 23.43 18.01 9.23
C VAL A 105 22.72 18.18 7.88
N VAL A 106 23.18 19.12 7.05
CA VAL A 106 22.61 19.33 5.70
C VAL A 106 22.86 18.09 4.83
N LYS A 107 24.06 17.52 4.88
CA LYS A 107 24.42 16.33 4.10
C LYS A 107 23.58 15.12 4.48
N ASP A 108 23.39 14.85 5.78
CA ASP A 108 22.52 13.78 6.26
C ASP A 108 21.08 13.96 5.77
N TRP A 109 20.57 15.20 5.85
CA TRP A 109 19.24 15.53 5.36
C TRP A 109 19.09 15.34 3.84
N LEU A 110 20.14 15.66 3.07
CA LEU A 110 20.20 15.41 1.63
C LEU A 110 20.28 13.92 1.31
N LEU A 111 21.00 13.13 2.11
CA LEU A 111 21.10 11.67 1.93
C LEU A 111 19.74 11.00 2.04
N ASP A 112 18.93 11.37 3.04
CA ASP A 112 17.57 10.84 3.22
C ASP A 112 16.65 11.18 2.03
N ARG A 113 16.92 12.29 1.35
CA ARG A 113 16.17 12.77 0.18
C ARG A 113 16.81 12.42 -1.16
N ASN A 114 17.98 11.78 -1.16
CA ASN A 114 18.68 11.36 -2.37
C ASN A 114 18.04 10.07 -2.92
N VAL A 115 16.75 10.15 -3.21
CA VAL A 115 16.03 9.07 -3.88
C VAL A 115 16.20 9.30 -5.37
N PRO A 116 16.61 8.29 -6.16
CA PRO A 116 16.48 8.38 -7.60
C PRO A 116 15.04 8.75 -7.88
N LYS A 117 14.80 9.81 -8.64
CA LYS A 117 13.49 9.99 -9.28
C LYS A 117 13.32 8.79 -10.21
N GLN A 118 12.88 7.66 -9.66
CA GLN A 118 12.11 6.70 -10.40
C GLN A 118 11.02 7.55 -11.01
N GLU A 119 11.08 7.65 -12.33
CA GLU A 119 10.08 8.29 -13.17
C GLU A 119 8.72 8.14 -12.50
N GLU A 120 8.09 9.30 -12.24
CA GLU A 120 6.80 9.46 -11.60
C GLU A 120 5.95 8.20 -11.73
N GLY A 121 5.74 7.50 -10.61
CA GLY A 121 4.85 6.36 -10.47
C GLY A 121 4.55 5.62 -11.77
N SER A 122 5.44 4.69 -12.16
CA SER A 122 5.12 3.66 -13.16
C SER A 122 3.63 3.33 -13.06
N MET A 123 2.91 3.37 -14.17
CA MET A 123 1.45 3.14 -14.29
C MET A 123 0.90 2.03 -13.35
N TYR A 124 1.76 1.09 -13.01
CA TYR A 124 1.61 0.12 -11.93
C TYR A 124 1.21 0.70 -10.56
N ASP A 125 1.90 1.69 -10.00
CA ASP A 125 1.64 2.22 -8.66
C ASP A 125 0.28 2.95 -8.59
N GLU A 126 -0.07 3.68 -9.66
CA GLU A 126 -1.40 4.29 -9.80
C GLU A 126 -2.50 3.23 -9.98
N MET A 127 -2.22 2.14 -10.72
CA MET A 127 -3.12 1.01 -10.87
C MET A 127 -3.38 0.30 -9.54
N ILE A 128 -2.33 0.04 -8.74
CA ILE A 128 -2.45 -0.58 -7.41
C ILE A 128 -3.30 0.28 -6.48
N ARG A 129 -3.09 1.61 -6.48
CA ARG A 129 -3.89 2.53 -5.66
C ARG A 129 -5.36 2.57 -6.05
N ARG A 130 -5.66 2.53 -7.36
CA ARG A 130 -7.05 2.44 -7.87
C ARG A 130 -7.68 1.10 -7.49
N GLN A 131 -6.94 0.00 -7.61
CA GLN A 131 -7.44 -1.33 -7.28
C GLN A 131 -7.72 -1.50 -5.78
N GLN A 132 -6.84 -0.97 -4.91
CA GLN A 132 -7.05 -0.99 -3.46
C GLN A 132 -8.30 -0.19 -3.06
N LYS A 133 -8.47 1.02 -3.60
CA LYS A 133 -9.67 1.83 -3.34
C LYS A 133 -10.95 1.17 -3.84
N ALA A 134 -10.93 0.55 -5.03
CA ALA A 134 -12.08 -0.14 -5.57
C ALA A 134 -12.47 -1.35 -4.71
N LYS A 135 -11.47 -2.10 -4.20
CA LYS A 135 -11.70 -3.22 -3.30
C LYS A 135 -12.29 -2.77 -1.96
N GLU A 136 -11.74 -1.72 -1.36
CA GLU A 136 -12.25 -1.18 -0.09
C GLU A 136 -13.70 -0.66 -0.22
N LEU A 137 -14.04 -0.01 -1.35
CA LEU A 137 -15.40 0.40 -1.65
C LEU A 137 -16.35 -0.79 -1.82
N ALA A 138 -15.92 -1.84 -2.53
CA ALA A 138 -16.72 -3.06 -2.72
C ALA A 138 -16.94 -3.80 -1.39
N ASP A 139 -15.90 -3.91 -0.56
CA ASP A 139 -15.98 -4.53 0.77
C ASP A 139 -16.92 -3.72 1.68
N ALA A 140 -16.84 -2.38 1.67
CA ALA A 140 -17.72 -1.50 2.43
C ALA A 140 -19.18 -1.53 1.94
N GLU A 141 -19.42 -1.73 0.65
CA GLU A 141 -20.77 -1.88 0.10
C GLU A 141 -21.36 -3.24 0.47
N ALA A 142 -20.58 -4.32 0.37
CA ALA A 142 -20.99 -5.66 0.80
C ALA A 142 -21.30 -5.72 2.31
N GLU A 143 -20.52 -5.03 3.16
CA GLU A 143 -20.79 -4.94 4.60
C GLU A 143 -22.11 -4.19 4.88
N LYS A 144 -22.38 -3.09 4.17
CA LYS A 144 -23.65 -2.34 4.31
C LYS A 144 -24.85 -3.18 3.84
N GLU A 145 -24.72 -3.91 2.74
CA GLU A 145 -25.77 -4.81 2.27
C GLU A 145 -26.03 -5.96 3.26
N ALA A 146 -24.97 -6.58 3.79
CA ALA A 146 -25.08 -7.62 4.81
C ALA A 146 -25.76 -7.09 6.09
N ALA A 147 -25.41 -5.87 6.53
CA ALA A 147 -26.05 -5.21 7.67
C ALA A 147 -27.53 -4.94 7.42
N ALA A 148 -27.90 -4.46 6.22
CA ALA A 148 -29.30 -4.22 5.86
C ALA A 148 -30.13 -5.50 5.79
N ILE A 149 -29.54 -6.61 5.32
CA ILE A 149 -30.18 -7.93 5.30
C ILE A 149 -30.36 -8.47 6.73
N ALA A 150 -29.35 -8.31 7.59
CA ALA A 150 -29.44 -8.70 9.00
C ALA A 150 -30.53 -7.90 9.76
N GLU A 151 -30.67 -6.60 9.47
CA GLU A 151 -31.73 -5.76 10.05
C GLU A 151 -33.11 -6.23 9.61
N LYS A 152 -33.32 -6.52 8.31
CA LYS A 152 -34.59 -7.08 7.81
C LYS A 152 -34.93 -8.43 8.44
N ASN A 153 -33.95 -9.34 8.54
CA ASN A 153 -34.15 -10.66 9.16
C ASN A 153 -34.48 -10.57 10.66
N THR A 154 -33.99 -9.54 11.36
CA THR A 154 -34.32 -9.33 12.79
C THR A 154 -35.78 -8.91 12.98
N ILE A 155 -36.39 -8.26 11.99
CA ILE A 155 -37.78 -7.78 12.04
C ILE A 155 -38.79 -8.91 11.71
N GLU A 156 -38.40 -9.92 10.94
CA GLU A 156 -39.27 -11.02 10.49
C GLU A 156 -39.42 -12.20 11.47
N HIS A 157 -38.91 -12.08 12.69
CA HIS A 157 -39.33 -12.95 13.79
C HIS A 157 -40.28 -12.19 14.71
N PRO A 158 -41.55 -11.96 14.30
CA PRO A 158 -42.56 -11.64 15.30
C PRO A 158 -42.52 -12.80 16.28
N LYS A 159 -42.39 -12.46 17.57
CA LYS A 159 -42.58 -13.39 18.69
C LYS A 159 -44.01 -13.91 18.64
N ASN A 160 -44.29 -14.79 17.69
CA ASN A 160 -45.51 -15.57 17.59
C ASN A 160 -45.35 -16.75 18.55
N TRP A 161 -45.14 -16.42 19.83
CA TRP A 161 -45.41 -17.36 20.90
C TRP A 161 -46.91 -17.63 20.82
N GLY A 162 -47.24 -18.87 20.47
CA GLY A 162 -48.60 -19.29 20.14
C GLY A 162 -49.63 -18.86 21.18
N THR A 163 -50.87 -18.73 20.72
CA THR A 163 -52.03 -18.43 21.55
C THR A 163 -52.00 -19.33 22.81
N PRO A 164 -51.92 -18.76 24.03
CA PRO A 164 -51.81 -19.57 25.23
C PRO A 164 -53.04 -20.45 25.34
N VAL A 165 -52.82 -21.76 25.47
CA VAL A 165 -53.87 -22.74 25.64
C VAL A 165 -54.55 -22.45 26.99
N THR A 166 -55.75 -21.87 26.96
CA THR A 166 -56.58 -21.67 28.15
C THR A 166 -57.31 -22.98 28.48
N PRO A 167 -57.75 -23.20 29.73
CA PRO A 167 -58.47 -24.43 30.11
C PRO A 167 -59.72 -24.67 29.23
N GLU A 168 -60.38 -23.59 28.80
CA GLU A 168 -61.53 -23.63 27.91
C GLU A 168 -61.14 -24.00 26.47
N SER A 169 -60.02 -23.47 25.94
CA SER A 169 -59.56 -23.84 24.61
C SER A 169 -59.06 -25.29 24.57
N PHE A 170 -58.44 -25.77 25.66
CA PHE A 170 -58.06 -27.17 25.81
C PHE A 170 -59.29 -28.08 25.93
N ALA A 171 -60.34 -27.68 26.66
CA ALA A 171 -61.57 -28.46 26.75
C ALA A 171 -62.29 -28.56 25.39
N ALA A 172 -62.35 -27.45 24.64
CA ALA A 172 -62.92 -27.45 23.29
C ALA A 172 -62.10 -28.30 22.31
N TRP A 173 -60.77 -28.25 22.41
CA TRP A 173 -59.88 -29.11 21.61
C TRP A 173 -59.99 -30.58 22.02
N LYS A 174 -59.96 -30.88 23.31
CA LYS A 174 -60.08 -32.23 23.89
C LYS A 174 -61.42 -32.86 23.52
N ALA A 175 -62.53 -32.13 23.58
CA ALA A 175 -63.84 -32.62 23.17
C ALA A 175 -63.90 -32.93 21.66
N LYS A 176 -63.26 -32.11 20.82
CA LYS A 176 -63.12 -32.41 19.39
C LYS A 176 -62.24 -33.64 19.16
N PHE A 177 -61.13 -33.78 19.89
CA PHE A 177 -60.21 -34.89 19.79
C PHE A 177 -60.84 -36.22 20.27
N GLU A 178 -61.53 -36.22 21.41
CA GLU A 178 -62.25 -37.40 21.91
C GLU A 178 -63.37 -37.81 20.94
N SER A 179 -64.11 -36.85 20.38
CA SER A 179 -65.08 -37.14 19.32
C SER A 179 -64.42 -37.64 18.02
N GLU A 180 -63.22 -37.18 17.70
CA GLU A 180 -62.46 -37.66 16.53
C GLU A 180 -61.92 -39.07 16.76
N MET A 181 -61.46 -39.41 17.97
CA MET A 181 -61.00 -40.73 18.36
C MET A 181 -62.14 -41.75 18.39
N GLU A 182 -63.29 -41.39 18.97
CA GLU A 182 -64.49 -42.25 19.03
C GLU A 182 -65.06 -42.51 17.62
N LYS A 183 -64.88 -41.59 16.67
CA LYS A 183 -65.22 -41.78 15.26
C LYS A 183 -64.16 -42.53 14.45
N LYS A 184 -62.94 -42.70 14.97
CA LYS A 184 -61.82 -43.41 14.31
C LYS A 184 -61.57 -44.82 14.84
N GLU A 185 -62.24 -45.28 15.89
CA GLU A 185 -62.17 -46.70 16.32
C GLU A 185 -62.77 -47.70 15.30
N VAL A 186 -63.26 -47.24 14.15
CA VAL A 186 -63.59 -48.08 12.99
C VAL A 186 -62.91 -47.55 11.73
N LYS A 187 -61.58 -47.73 11.63
CA LYS A 187 -60.77 -47.88 10.39
C LYS A 187 -59.26 -47.80 10.73
N THR A 188 -58.69 -48.91 11.20
CA THR A 188 -57.26 -49.17 11.03
C THR A 188 -56.98 -49.38 9.55
N VAL A 189 -56.64 -48.30 8.84
CA VAL A 189 -55.99 -48.42 7.53
C VAL A 189 -54.50 -48.41 7.80
N GLU A 190 -53.87 -49.56 7.57
CA GLU A 190 -52.42 -49.75 7.51
C GLU A 190 -51.80 -48.65 6.62
N LYS A 191 -51.17 -47.66 7.25
CA LYS A 191 -50.23 -46.80 6.55
C LYS A 191 -48.93 -47.58 6.44
N LEU A 192 -48.61 -48.01 5.23
CA LEU A 192 -47.32 -48.61 4.87
C LEU A 192 -46.18 -47.76 5.45
N THR A 193 -45.23 -48.43 6.05
CA THR A 193 -44.09 -47.81 6.72
C THR A 193 -43.12 -47.23 5.69
N GLY A 194 -42.38 -46.19 6.06
CA GLY A 194 -41.46 -45.50 5.13
C GLY A 194 -40.42 -46.40 4.45
N LYS A 195 -40.17 -47.59 5.01
CA LYS A 195 -39.33 -48.64 4.42
C LYS A 195 -39.93 -49.26 3.16
N GLU A 196 -41.25 -49.47 3.13
CA GLU A 196 -41.96 -50.07 1.99
C GLU A 196 -42.09 -49.11 0.80
N LEU A 197 -42.05 -47.80 1.07
CA LEU A 197 -42.01 -46.76 0.03
C LEU A 197 -40.66 -46.77 -0.71
N PHE A 198 -39.57 -47.07 0.00
CA PHE A 198 -38.21 -47.05 -0.53
C PHE A 198 -37.94 -48.26 -1.43
N GLU A 199 -38.42 -49.45 -1.07
CA GLU A 199 -38.23 -50.66 -1.86
C GLU A 199 -38.98 -50.62 -3.21
N LYS A 200 -40.16 -49.97 -3.26
CA LYS A 200 -40.92 -49.81 -4.52
C LYS A 200 -40.29 -48.80 -5.47
N ASN A 201 -39.78 -47.68 -4.98
CA ASN A 201 -39.20 -46.64 -5.83
C ASN A 201 -37.73 -46.90 -6.16
N GLY A 202 -37.00 -47.61 -5.29
CA GLY A 202 -35.60 -47.98 -5.54
C GLY A 202 -35.43 -48.96 -6.71
N LYS A 203 -36.42 -49.81 -6.97
CA LYS A 203 -36.36 -50.78 -8.07
C LYS A 203 -36.48 -50.15 -9.46
N THR A 204 -37.14 -49.00 -9.58
CA THR A 204 -37.27 -48.25 -10.85
C THR A 204 -35.99 -47.52 -11.24
N ILE A 205 -35.09 -47.23 -10.28
CA ILE A 205 -33.81 -46.59 -10.56
C ILE A 205 -32.80 -47.59 -11.14
N LEU A 206 -32.83 -48.85 -10.68
CA LEU A 206 -31.90 -49.91 -11.12
C LEU A 206 -32.22 -50.47 -12.51
N GLU A 207 -33.47 -50.40 -12.98
CA GLU A 207 -33.83 -50.83 -14.36
C GLU A 207 -33.43 -49.80 -15.43
N ASN A 208 -33.05 -48.56 -15.04
CA ASN A 208 -32.60 -47.51 -15.95
C ASN A 208 -31.06 -47.36 -15.99
N GLU A 209 -30.30 -48.18 -15.27
CA GLU A 209 -28.82 -48.12 -15.27
C GLU A 209 -28.20 -48.63 -16.58
N ASP A 210 -28.84 -49.56 -17.29
CA ASP A 210 -28.32 -50.09 -18.56
C ASP A 210 -28.37 -49.06 -19.71
N GLU A 211 -29.25 -48.05 -19.66
CA GLU A 211 -29.28 -46.95 -20.66
C GLU A 211 -28.32 -45.80 -20.32
N ILE A 212 -27.79 -45.73 -19.09
CA ILE A 212 -26.88 -44.66 -18.66
C ILE A 212 -25.42 -45.06 -18.91
N LEU A 213 -25.10 -46.36 -18.88
CA LEU A 213 -23.75 -46.89 -19.11
C LEU A 213 -23.31 -46.83 -20.60
N ASP A 214 -24.22 -46.89 -21.58
CA ASP A 214 -23.87 -46.85 -23.02
C ASP A 214 -23.53 -45.43 -23.54
N LYS A 215 -23.72 -44.39 -22.72
CA LYS A 215 -23.35 -42.99 -23.04
C LYS A 215 -22.05 -42.52 -22.41
N ALA A 216 -21.43 -43.32 -21.54
CA ALA A 216 -20.17 -42.97 -20.88
C ALA A 216 -18.93 -43.44 -21.66
N ASP A 217 -19.08 -44.28 -22.68
CA ASP A 217 -17.97 -44.88 -23.44
C ASP A 217 -17.57 -44.11 -24.74
N HIS A 218 -18.08 -42.90 -24.97
CA HIS A 218 -17.72 -42.09 -26.16
C HIS A 218 -17.02 -40.75 -25.87
N GLU A 219 -16.43 -40.51 -24.70
CA GLU A 219 -15.57 -39.32 -24.54
C GLU A 219 -14.67 -39.40 -23.30
N THR A 220 -13.74 -40.35 -23.28
CA THR A 220 -12.49 -40.18 -22.51
C THR A 220 -11.34 -40.87 -23.25
N GLY A 221 -10.48 -40.05 -23.85
CA GLY A 221 -9.13 -40.42 -24.24
C GLY A 221 -8.19 -39.32 -23.77
N GLU A 222 -7.78 -39.45 -22.51
CA GLU A 222 -6.46 -39.12 -21.93
C GLU A 222 -6.01 -37.64 -22.05
N ASP A 223 -6.04 -36.87 -20.94
CA ASP A 223 -5.01 -36.84 -19.89
C ASP A 223 -3.58 -36.71 -20.46
N ASP A 224 -2.92 -35.56 -20.27
CA ASP A 224 -1.94 -35.44 -19.17
C ASP A 224 -1.36 -34.03 -19.06
N ASP A 225 -1.06 -33.69 -17.82
CA ASP A 225 -0.56 -32.44 -17.23
C ASP A 225 0.95 -32.27 -17.49
N HIS A 226 1.43 -31.07 -17.87
CA HIS A 226 2.74 -30.52 -17.43
C HIS A 226 3.07 -29.10 -17.97
N VAL A 227 2.95 -28.10 -17.08
CA VAL A 227 4.02 -27.17 -16.61
C VAL A 227 5.01 -26.51 -17.62
N LEU A 228 4.88 -25.17 -17.69
CA LEU A 228 5.89 -24.08 -17.72
C LEU A 228 7.01 -23.94 -18.81
N VAL A 229 6.87 -22.86 -19.61
CA VAL A 229 7.78 -21.68 -19.73
C VAL A 229 8.97 -21.67 -20.73
N LYS A 230 8.86 -20.71 -21.67
CA LYS A 230 9.82 -19.69 -22.22
C LYS A 230 10.56 -19.88 -23.57
N GLU A 231 10.49 -18.75 -24.32
CA GLU A 231 11.50 -18.11 -25.20
C GLU A 231 11.88 -18.88 -26.48
N GLU A 232 11.93 -18.33 -27.69
CA GLU A 232 12.31 -17.02 -28.23
C GLU A 232 11.88 -17.04 -29.71
N GLU A 233 11.26 -15.99 -30.27
CA GLU A 233 11.39 -15.71 -31.71
C GLU A 233 11.62 -14.21 -31.92
N GLY A 234 12.89 -13.90 -32.19
CA GLY A 234 13.35 -12.60 -32.61
C GLY A 234 12.93 -12.32 -34.05
N ILE A 235 12.39 -11.12 -34.25
CA ILE A 235 12.09 -10.55 -35.55
C ILE A 235 13.43 -10.05 -36.12
N ALA A 236 13.93 -10.74 -37.15
CA ALA A 236 15.09 -10.32 -37.92
C ALA A 236 14.66 -9.36 -39.04
N GLU A 237 15.43 -8.28 -39.15
CA GLU A 237 15.30 -7.14 -40.06
C GLU A 237 15.38 -7.54 -41.54
N GLU A 238 14.53 -6.91 -42.36
CA GLU A 238 14.63 -6.91 -43.83
C GLU A 238 15.76 -5.95 -44.25
N GLU A 239 16.88 -6.52 -44.71
CA GLU A 239 17.89 -5.79 -45.50
C GLU A 239 17.43 -5.75 -46.97
N GLU A 240 17.11 -4.55 -47.46
CA GLU A 240 16.90 -4.27 -48.88
C GLU A 240 18.23 -3.79 -49.48
N GLU A 241 18.83 -4.62 -50.35
CA GLU A 241 19.97 -4.27 -51.20
C GLU A 241 19.55 -3.24 -52.27
N GLU A 242 20.15 -2.05 -52.24
CA GLU A 242 20.41 -1.25 -53.45
C GLU A 242 21.89 -0.81 -53.46
N GLU A 243 22.72 -1.56 -54.18
CA GLU A 243 23.80 -0.97 -55.00
C GLU A 243 23.16 -0.11 -56.13
N PRO A 244 23.86 0.79 -56.87
CA PRO A 244 25.32 0.93 -57.02
C PRO A 244 25.82 2.40 -57.05
N THR A 245 27.14 2.62 -57.03
CA THR A 245 27.91 3.19 -58.15
C THR A 245 29.31 3.61 -57.73
N ALA A 246 30.28 3.14 -58.53
CA ALA A 246 31.67 3.50 -58.49
C ALA A 246 31.92 4.85 -59.16
N GLU A 247 32.79 5.67 -58.57
CA GLU A 247 34.00 6.25 -59.20
C GLU A 247 34.92 6.88 -58.14
#